data_AF-A0A7K9V7W1-F1
#
_entry.id   AF-A0A7K9V7W1-F1
#
_cell.length_a   1.000
_cell.length_b   1.000
_cell.length_c   1.000
_cell.angle_alpha   90.00
_cell.angle_beta   90.00
_cell.angle_gamma   90.00
#
_symmetry.space_group_name_H-M   'P 1'
#
loop_
_entity.id
_entity.type
_entity.pdbx_description
1 polymer ?
#
loop_
_entity_poly.entity_id
_entity_poly.type
_entity_poly.pdbx_seq_one_letter_code
_entity_poly.pdbx_strand_id
1 'polypeptide(L)'
;FQDDLHVVDDLEMPTADPQYLVDLARYRHWGSSVLIVDVNEMPENIENAVASLKTITLIPALGLNVHSMLKHQTLVLTLATVDFLEKKLLWHDTRYAPLYPFSMPYSDLP
;
A
#
# COMPACT_ATOMS: atom_id res chain seq x y z
N PHE A 1 -10.22 6.87 -17.74
CA PHE A 1 -10.86 6.44 -16.49
C PHE A 1 -9.78 5.68 -15.73
N GLN A 2 -9.31 6.26 -14.62
CA GLN A 2 -8.24 5.73 -13.77
C GLN A 2 -8.87 4.74 -12.77
N ASP A 3 -9.42 3.63 -13.24
CA ASP A 3 -9.94 2.54 -12.37
C ASP A 3 -8.80 1.64 -11.89
N ASP A 4 -7.68 2.28 -11.57
CA ASP A 4 -6.40 1.65 -11.31
C ASP A 4 -6.13 1.51 -9.80
N LEU A 5 -7.09 1.91 -8.96
CA LEU A 5 -7.04 1.75 -7.51
C LEU A 5 -7.98 0.63 -7.07
N HIS A 6 -7.44 -0.35 -6.37
CA HIS A 6 -8.22 -1.42 -5.76
C HIS A 6 -7.96 -1.49 -4.26
N VAL A 7 -9.03 -1.70 -3.51
CA VAL A 7 -8.96 -1.93 -2.07
C VAL A 7 -9.23 -3.41 -1.81
N VAL A 8 -8.40 -4.02 -0.97
CA VAL A 8 -8.53 -5.40 -0.53
C VAL A 8 -8.62 -5.46 0.99
N ASP A 9 -9.28 -6.48 1.52
CA ASP A 9 -9.40 -6.63 2.97
C ASP A 9 -8.06 -7.06 3.59
N ASP A 10 -7.44 -8.11 3.02
CA ASP A 10 -6.21 -8.72 3.51
C ASP A 10 -5.32 -9.22 2.36
N LEU A 11 -4.03 -9.44 2.65
CA LEU A 11 -3.01 -9.97 1.73
C LEU A 11 -2.65 -11.44 2.01
N GLU A 12 -3.41 -12.12 2.86
CA GLU A 12 -3.27 -13.54 3.14
C GLU A 12 -3.41 -14.37 1.86
N MET A 13 -2.35 -15.14 1.57
CA MET A 13 -2.31 -16.06 0.45
C MET A 13 -2.18 -17.50 0.92
N PRO A 14 -2.94 -18.44 0.31
CA PRO A 14 -2.88 -19.85 0.66
C PRO A 14 -1.56 -20.51 0.21
N THR A 15 -0.82 -19.87 -0.70
CA THR A 15 0.44 -20.35 -1.26
C THR A 15 1.43 -19.21 -1.42
N ALA A 16 2.72 -19.52 -1.33
CA ALA A 16 3.82 -18.60 -1.64
C ALA A 16 4.21 -18.62 -3.13
N ASP A 17 3.39 -19.24 -3.99
CA ASP A 17 3.64 -19.37 -5.42
C ASP A 17 3.45 -18.02 -6.15
N PRO A 18 4.49 -17.46 -6.80
CA PRO A 18 4.38 -16.26 -7.62
C PRO A 18 3.33 -16.36 -8.73
N GLN A 19 3.11 -17.56 -9.25
CA GLN A 19 2.18 -17.80 -10.37
C GLN A 19 0.73 -17.55 -9.95
N TYR A 20 0.39 -17.90 -8.70
CA TYR A 20 -0.92 -17.60 -8.12
C TYR A 20 -1.21 -16.09 -8.10
N LEU A 21 -0.22 -15.28 -7.70
CA LEU A 21 -0.36 -13.82 -7.66
C LEU A 21 -0.55 -13.22 -9.05
N VAL A 22 0.15 -13.76 -10.06
CA VAL A 22 0.02 -13.33 -11.46
C VAL A 22 -1.35 -13.69 -12.03
N ASP A 23 -1.82 -14.91 -11.77
CA ASP A 23 -3.14 -15.34 -12.25
C ASP A 23 -4.27 -14.57 -11.57
N LEU A 24 -4.13 -14.27 -10.27
CA LEU A 24 -5.03 -13.40 -9.52
C LEU A 24 -5.08 -11.98 -10.10
N ALA A 25 -3.92 -11.39 -10.40
CA ALA A 25 -3.81 -10.07 -11.02
C ALA A 25 -4.45 -10.04 -12.42
N ARG A 26 -4.28 -11.11 -13.21
CA ARG A 26 -4.94 -11.26 -14.52
C ARG A 26 -6.45 -11.40 -14.41
N TYR A 27 -6.91 -12.24 -13.48
CA TYR A 27 -8.34 -12.47 -13.24
C TYR A 27 -9.07 -11.19 -12.81
N ARG A 28 -8.39 -10.35 -12.02
CA ARG A 28 -8.91 -9.05 -11.56
C ARG A 28 -8.61 -7.88 -12.51
N HIS A 29 -7.97 -8.15 -13.63
CA HIS A 29 -7.59 -7.14 -14.62
C HIS A 29 -6.71 -6.00 -14.08
N TRP A 30 -5.83 -6.28 -13.11
CA TRP A 30 -4.89 -5.31 -12.50
C TRP A 30 -3.74 -4.85 -13.43
N GLY A 31 -3.85 -5.12 -14.73
CA GLY A 31 -2.85 -4.69 -15.70
C GLY A 31 -1.49 -5.39 -15.56
N SER A 32 -0.44 -4.72 -16.05
CA SER A 32 0.89 -5.32 -16.22
C SER A 32 1.82 -5.06 -15.04
N SER A 33 1.55 -4.00 -14.28
CA SER A 33 2.40 -3.53 -13.18
C SER A 33 1.54 -3.14 -11.98
N VAL A 34 1.70 -3.84 -10.87
CA VAL A 34 0.88 -3.68 -9.66
C VAL A 34 1.75 -3.26 -8.49
N LEU A 35 1.33 -2.23 -7.78
CA LEU A 35 1.90 -1.81 -6.50
C LEU A 35 0.94 -2.18 -5.38
N ILE A 36 1.35 -3.10 -4.52
CA ILE A 36 0.60 -3.51 -3.34
C ILE A 36 1.18 -2.76 -2.14
N VAL A 37 0.29 -2.19 -1.33
CA VAL A 37 0.67 -1.41 -0.14
C VAL A 37 -0.07 -1.96 1.07
N ASP A 38 0.70 -2.24 2.12
CA ASP A 38 0.16 -2.65 3.42
C ASP A 38 0.77 -1.86 4.57
N VAL A 39 -0.01 -1.64 5.63
CA VAL A 39 0.44 -0.99 6.87
C VAL A 39 0.82 -2.01 7.94
N ASN A 40 0.29 -3.24 7.83
CA ASN A 40 0.52 -4.30 8.80
C ASN A 40 1.79 -5.10 8.50
N GLU A 41 2.07 -6.07 9.39
CA GLU A 41 3.12 -7.05 9.17
C GLU A 41 2.78 -7.91 7.95
N MET A 42 3.65 -7.90 6.95
CA MET A 42 3.42 -8.56 5.67
C MET A 42 3.48 -10.08 5.85
N PRO A 43 2.48 -10.84 5.35
CA PRO A 43 2.53 -12.29 5.40
C PRO A 43 3.73 -12.85 4.61
N GLU A 44 4.45 -13.82 5.18
CA GLU A 44 5.65 -14.41 4.57
C GLU A 44 5.37 -14.99 3.17
N ASN A 45 4.17 -15.55 2.96
CA ASN A 45 3.77 -16.13 1.68
C ASN A 45 3.75 -15.09 0.56
N ILE A 46 3.18 -13.90 0.79
CA ILE A 46 3.11 -12.86 -0.25
C ILE A 46 4.46 -12.20 -0.46
N GLU A 47 5.24 -12.01 0.60
CA GLU A 47 6.59 -11.46 0.50
C GLU A 47 7.47 -12.35 -0.39
N ASN A 48 7.47 -13.66 -0.14
CA ASN A 48 8.21 -14.63 -0.94
C ASN A 48 7.73 -14.71 -2.40
N ALA A 49 6.41 -14.67 -2.61
CA ALA A 49 5.83 -14.69 -3.95
C ALA A 49 6.24 -13.43 -4.75
N VAL A 50 6.14 -12.26 -4.14
CA VAL A 50 6.46 -10.97 -4.76
C VAL A 50 7.96 -10.83 -5.00
N ALA A 51 8.83 -11.35 -4.12
CA ALA A 51 10.28 -11.28 -4.29
C ALA A 51 10.77 -11.90 -5.62
N SER A 52 10.02 -12.86 -6.16
CA SER A 52 10.31 -13.51 -7.44
C SER A 52 9.74 -12.77 -8.66
N LEU A 53 8.88 -11.78 -8.46
CA LEU A 53 8.18 -11.06 -9.52
C LEU A 53 8.78 -9.67 -9.75
N LYS A 54 8.81 -9.24 -11.02
CA LYS A 54 9.24 -7.88 -11.41
C LYS A 54 8.07 -6.94 -11.72
N THR A 55 6.91 -7.51 -11.99
CA THR A 55 5.68 -6.81 -12.35
C THR A 55 4.88 -6.36 -11.13
N ILE A 56 5.00 -7.10 -10.03
CA ILE A 56 4.27 -6.82 -8.79
C ILE A 56 5.29 -6.39 -7.74
N THR A 57 5.03 -5.27 -7.09
CA THR A 57 5.88 -4.71 -6.03
C THR A 57 5.07 -4.60 -4.76
N LEU A 58 5.63 -5.02 -3.63
CA LEU A 58 5.03 -4.91 -2.30
C LEU A 58 5.85 -3.89 -1.49
N ILE A 59 5.20 -2.87 -0.94
CA ILE A 59 5.84 -1.86 -0.10
C ILE A 59 5.01 -1.58 1.15
N PRO A 60 5.63 -1.20 2.28
CA PRO A 60 4.87 -0.73 3.43
C PRO A 60 4.23 0.63 3.14
N ALA A 61 3.10 0.94 3.79
CA ALA A 61 2.38 2.21 3.67
C ALA A 61 3.26 3.42 4.03
N LEU A 62 4.23 3.24 4.94
CA LEU A 62 5.23 4.24 5.30
C LEU A 62 6.20 4.56 4.14
N GLY A 63 6.42 3.62 3.22
CA GLY A 63 7.27 3.77 2.05
C GLY A 63 6.53 4.22 0.79
N LEU A 64 5.24 4.53 0.89
CA LEU A 64 4.42 4.96 -0.24
C LEU A 64 4.95 6.30 -0.79
N ASN A 65 5.22 6.31 -2.09
CA ASN A 65 5.73 7.48 -2.80
C ASN A 65 4.96 7.66 -4.12
N VAL A 66 4.65 8.91 -4.47
CA VAL A 66 4.05 9.32 -5.74
C VAL A 66 4.86 8.81 -6.93
N HIS A 67 6.19 8.79 -6.86
CA HIS A 67 7.02 8.25 -7.96
C HIS A 67 6.73 6.77 -8.21
N SER A 68 6.61 5.98 -7.13
CA SER A 68 6.25 4.57 -7.21
C SER A 68 4.82 4.40 -7.72
N MET A 69 3.88 5.26 -7.29
CA MET A 69 2.50 5.23 -7.78
C MET A 69 2.40 5.50 -9.28
N LEU A 70 3.16 6.49 -9.80
CA LEU A 70 3.15 6.82 -11.24
C LEU A 70 3.88 5.78 -12.10
N LYS A 71 4.81 5.03 -11.51
CA LYS A 71 5.55 3.98 -12.21
C LYS A 71 4.70 2.73 -12.45
N HIS A 72 3.76 2.44 -11.55
CA HIS A 72 2.89 1.29 -11.67
C HIS A 72 1.57 1.70 -12.32
N GLN A 73 0.93 0.74 -13.00
CA GLN A 73 -0.38 1.00 -13.59
C GLN A 73 -1.45 0.94 -12.52
N THR A 74 -1.37 -0.05 -11.63
CA THR A 74 -2.42 -0.35 -10.66
C THR A 74 -1.87 -0.28 -9.24
N LEU A 75 -2.64 0.32 -8.35
CA LEU A 75 -2.39 0.46 -6.92
C LEU A 75 -3.39 -0.39 -6.14
N VAL A 76 -2.90 -1.27 -5.29
CA VAL A 76 -3.70 -2.12 -4.41
C VAL A 76 -3.41 -1.73 -2.97
N LEU A 77 -4.42 -1.30 -2.23
CA LEU A 77 -4.32 -0.90 -0.82
C LEU A 77 -5.11 -1.86 0.06
N THR A 78 -4.56 -2.22 1.22
CA THR A 78 -5.37 -2.91 2.24
C THR A 78 -6.35 -1.95 2.92
N LEU A 79 -7.47 -2.46 3.46
CA LEU A 79 -8.40 -1.64 4.24
C LEU A 79 -7.68 -0.90 5.39
N ALA A 80 -6.77 -1.60 6.07
CA ALA A 80 -5.95 -1.00 7.13
C ALA A 80 -5.07 0.14 6.60
N THR A 81 -4.52 -0.02 5.39
CA THR A 81 -3.73 1.04 4.73
C THR A 81 -4.56 2.26 4.40
N VAL A 82 -5.80 2.07 3.93
CA VAL A 82 -6.72 3.19 3.65
C VAL A 82 -7.01 3.97 4.92
N ASP A 83 -7.40 3.30 6.01
CA ASP A 83 -7.67 3.94 7.30
C ASP A 83 -6.44 4.68 7.85
N PHE A 84 -5.26 4.10 7.71
CA PHE A 84 -3.99 4.74 8.10
C PHE A 84 -3.69 6.00 7.28
N LEU A 85 -3.86 5.93 5.96
CA LEU A 85 -3.64 7.07 5.06
C LEU A 85 -4.65 8.18 5.32
N GLU A 86 -5.92 7.86 5.49
CA GLU A 86 -6.97 8.82 5.81
C GLU A 86 -6.67 9.56 7.12
N LYS A 87 -6.34 8.83 8.19
CA LYS A 87 -6.00 9.44 9.49
C LYS A 87 -4.81 10.40 9.38
N LYS A 88 -3.75 10.00 8.66
CA LYS A 88 -2.56 10.85 8.48
C LYS A 88 -2.84 12.06 7.61
N LEU A 89 -3.54 11.89 6.49
CA LEU A 89 -3.83 12.98 5.56
C LEU A 89 -4.81 13.99 6.17
N LEU A 90 -5.86 13.52 6.85
CA LEU A 90 -6.83 14.39 7.52
C LEU A 90 -6.19 15.15 8.69
N TRP A 91 -5.26 14.54 9.43
CA TRP A 91 -4.52 15.25 10.48
C TRP A 91 -3.76 16.47 9.93
N HIS A 92 -3.23 16.39 8.70
CA HIS A 92 -2.56 17.51 8.06
C HIS A 92 -3.49 18.68 7.68
N ASP A 93 -4.78 18.41 7.46
CA ASP A 93 -5.77 19.43 7.10
C ASP A 93 -6.28 20.20 8.35
N THR A 94 -6.41 19.51 9.48
CA THR A 94 -6.97 20.08 10.71
C THR A 94 -5.95 20.65 11.68
N ARG A 95 -4.65 20.47 11.44
CA ARG A 95 -3.59 20.85 12.39
C ARG A 95 -3.28 22.35 12.38
N TYR A 96 -2.86 22.86 13.54
CA TYR A 96 -2.26 24.18 13.66
C TYR A 96 -0.86 24.24 13.03
N ALA A 97 -0.40 25.45 12.69
CA ALA A 97 0.96 25.66 12.22
C ALA A 97 1.98 25.18 13.28
N PRO A 98 3.07 24.51 12.87
CA PRO A 98 4.07 24.01 13.82
C PRO A 98 4.70 25.16 14.60
N LEU A 99 4.61 25.11 15.93
CA LEU A 99 5.35 26.01 16.82
C LEU A 99 6.83 25.59 16.98
N TYR A 100 7.11 24.30 16.81
CA TYR A 100 8.44 23.67 16.89
C TYR A 100 8.43 22.41 15.99
N PRO A 101 9.56 21.72 15.80
CA PRO A 101 9.58 20.48 15.02
C PRO A 101 8.65 19.42 15.63
N PHE A 102 7.90 18.70 14.78
CA PHE A 102 6.99 17.60 15.20
C PHE A 102 7.70 16.41 15.86
N SER A 103 9.03 16.40 15.88
CA SER A 103 9.82 15.45 16.66
C SER A 103 9.82 15.73 18.16
N MET A 104 9.35 16.91 18.58
CA MET A 104 9.16 17.26 19.99
C MET A 104 7.75 16.87 20.46
N PRO A 105 7.51 16.64 21.76
CA PRO A 105 6.22 16.21 22.26
C PRO A 105 5.13 17.27 22.04
N TYR A 106 4.06 16.86 21.36
CA TYR A 106 2.80 17.60 21.20
C TYR A 106 1.69 16.87 21.94
N SER A 107 0.73 17.60 22.50
CA SER A 107 -0.40 17.00 23.20
C SER A 107 -1.46 16.41 22.25
N ASP A 108 -1.41 16.80 20.97
CA ASP A 108 -2.39 16.55 19.92
C ASP A 108 -1.81 15.77 18.72
N LEU A 109 -0.60 15.21 18.87
CA LEU A 109 -0.06 14.28 17.87
C LEU A 109 -0.70 12.89 18.03
N PRO A 110 -1.16 12.26 16.93
CA PRO A 110 -1.64 10.88 16.93
C PRO A 110 -0.52 9.85 17.14
#